data_AF-A0A1U8K4J1-F1
#
_entry.id   AF-A0A1U8K4J1-F1
#
_cell.length_a   1.000
_cell.length_b   1.000
_cell.length_c   1.000
_cell.angle_alpha   90.00
_cell.angle_beta   90.00
_cell.angle_gamma   90.00
#
_symmetry.space_group_name_H-M   'P 1'
#
loop_
_entity.id
_entity.type
_entity.pdbx_description
1 polymer ?
#
loop_
_entity_poly.entity_id
_entity_poly.type
_entity_poly.pdbx_seq_one_letter_code
_entity_poly.pdbx_strand_id
1 'polypeptide(L)'
;MLSNKVKRAHPLQVWAAGFAVAILKKLNSKNGSENGGTDSTLQKAEPQMVEAVVLASLEKFFKSVLNMPEVERKFRAVVDAALEAHPHCPQLYLYSTADKVVPYESVECCIEEMSKKGIKVSSFNFGTSPHVDHYRNFPNLYSSELHTFFKECFPLSKQK
;
A
#
# COMPACT_ATOMS: atom_id res chain seq x y z
N MET A 1 3.16 9.16 31.12
CA MET A 1 1.96 8.39 30.73
C MET A 1 1.33 9.07 29.53
N LEU A 2 1.41 8.48 28.34
CA LEU A 2 0.51 8.73 27.20
C LEU A 2 0.77 7.64 26.16
N SER A 3 0.10 6.51 26.38
CA SER A 3 0.01 5.40 25.42
C SER A 3 -0.99 5.79 24.34
N ASN A 4 -0.60 6.63 23.39
CA ASN A 4 -1.37 6.85 22.17
C ASN A 4 -0.99 5.77 21.17
N LYS A 5 -1.65 4.62 21.30
CA LYS A 5 -1.58 3.53 20.34
C LYS A 5 -2.43 3.95 19.13
N VAL A 6 -1.93 4.88 18.32
CA VAL A 6 -2.40 5.07 16.94
C VAL A 6 -2.31 3.68 16.31
N LYS A 7 -3.45 3.15 15.88
CA LYS A 7 -3.51 1.86 15.19
C LYS A 7 -2.84 2.06 13.84
N ARG A 8 -1.50 1.95 13.82
CA ARG A 8 -0.72 1.79 12.60
C ARG A 8 -1.40 0.70 11.77
N ALA A 9 -1.75 0.99 10.52
CA ALA A 9 -2.12 -0.09 9.61
C ALA A 9 -1.02 -1.13 9.67
N HIS A 10 -1.41 -2.39 9.85
CA HIS A 10 -0.46 -3.47 9.87
C HIS A 10 0.17 -3.52 8.47
N PRO A 11 1.45 -3.20 8.28
CA PRO A 11 2.00 -3.05 6.93
C PRO A 11 1.91 -4.38 6.15
N LEU A 12 1.80 -5.49 6.87
CA LEU A 12 1.53 -6.81 6.33
C LEU A 12 0.10 -6.96 5.74
N GLN A 13 -0.91 -6.31 6.31
CA GLN A 13 -2.28 -6.30 5.74
C GLN A 13 -2.33 -5.55 4.40
N VAL A 14 -1.55 -4.47 4.27
CA VAL A 14 -1.43 -3.67 3.04
C VAL A 14 -0.87 -4.53 1.90
N TRP A 15 0.19 -5.28 2.19
CA TRP A 15 0.82 -6.17 1.21
C TRP A 15 -0.11 -7.33 0.83
N ALA A 16 -0.80 -7.95 1.80
CA ALA A 16 -1.73 -9.05 1.55
C ALA A 16 -2.89 -8.66 0.61
N ALA A 17 -3.44 -7.45 0.76
CA ALA A 17 -4.50 -6.94 -0.11
C ALA A 17 -4.02 -6.81 -1.57
N GLY A 18 -2.81 -6.28 -1.79
CA GLY A 18 -2.21 -6.18 -3.12
C GLY A 18 -2.00 -7.53 -3.81
N PHE A 19 -1.50 -8.53 -3.07
CA PHE A 19 -1.32 -9.89 -3.59
C PHE A 19 -2.64 -10.57 -3.94
N ALA A 20 -3.67 -10.40 -3.10
CA ALA A 20 -5.00 -10.95 -3.35
C ALA A 20 -5.59 -10.39 -4.66
N VAL A 21 -5.51 -9.06 -4.87
CA VAL A 21 -5.97 -8.41 -6.10
C VAL A 21 -5.19 -8.90 -7.34
N ALA A 22 -3.86 -9.07 -7.23
CA ALA A 22 -3.04 -9.56 -8.33
C ALA A 22 -3.34 -11.02 -8.71
N ILE A 23 -3.54 -11.90 -7.72
CA ILE A 23 -3.90 -13.30 -7.92
C ILE A 23 -5.29 -13.39 -8.57
N LEU A 24 -6.27 -12.65 -8.07
CA LEU A 24 -7.61 -12.60 -8.66
C LEU A 24 -7.60 -12.15 -10.12
N LYS A 25 -6.86 -11.08 -10.42
CA LYS A 25 -6.70 -10.58 -11.79
C LYS A 25 -6.09 -11.64 -12.72
N LYS A 26 -5.13 -12.43 -12.21
CA LYS A 26 -4.50 -13.51 -12.96
C LYS A 26 -5.43 -14.71 -13.19
N LEU A 27 -6.29 -15.03 -12.21
CA LEU A 27 -7.29 -16.10 -12.35
C LEU A 27 -8.38 -15.71 -13.34
N ASN A 28 -8.87 -14.47 -13.28
CA ASN A 28 -9.86 -13.97 -14.26
C ASN A 28 -9.28 -13.86 -15.67
N SER A 29 -7.98 -13.59 -15.83
CA SER A 29 -7.32 -13.62 -17.14
C SER A 29 -7.13 -15.03 -17.71
N LYS A 30 -7.09 -16.08 -16.86
CA LYS A 30 -6.84 -17.46 -17.28
C LYS A 30 -8.10 -18.20 -17.73
N ASN A 31 -9.28 -17.69 -17.38
CA ASN A 31 -10.57 -18.26 -17.79
C ASN A 31 -10.97 -17.88 -19.23
N GLY A 32 -10.12 -17.15 -19.96
CA GLY A 32 -10.39 -16.67 -21.32
C GLY A 32 -9.71 -17.44 -22.46
N SER A 33 -8.95 -18.52 -22.20
CA SER A 33 -8.33 -19.26 -23.30
C SER A 33 -8.05 -20.73 -22.98
N GLU A 34 -8.49 -21.54 -23.93
CA GLU A 34 -8.22 -22.97 -24.21
C GLU A 34 -9.21 -24.03 -23.70
N ASN A 35 -9.67 -24.77 -24.72
CA ASN A 35 -10.74 -25.75 -24.78
C ASN A 35 -10.12 -27.16 -24.73
N GLY A 36 -10.73 -28.10 -24.00
CA GLY A 36 -10.52 -29.54 -24.21
C GLY A 36 -10.55 -30.43 -22.97
N GLY A 37 -11.68 -31.11 -22.74
CA GLY A 37 -11.68 -32.53 -22.33
C GLY A 37 -11.97 -32.90 -20.86
N THR A 38 -13.26 -33.18 -20.61
CA THR A 38 -13.84 -34.21 -19.72
C THR A 38 -13.73 -34.17 -18.18
N ASP A 39 -14.94 -34.04 -17.60
CA ASP A 39 -15.52 -34.77 -16.45
C ASP A 39 -15.17 -34.36 -15.01
N SER A 40 -16.01 -33.51 -14.42
CA SER A 40 -17.02 -33.94 -13.43
C SER A 40 -17.64 -32.73 -12.71
N THR A 41 -18.96 -32.66 -12.80
CA THR A 41 -19.96 -31.99 -11.94
C THR A 41 -19.43 -31.04 -10.85
N LEU A 42 -19.16 -29.78 -11.20
CA LEU A 42 -19.23 -28.66 -10.23
C LEU A 42 -19.38 -27.32 -10.96
N GLN A 43 -20.56 -27.06 -11.52
CA GLN A 43 -20.92 -25.69 -11.94
C GLN A 43 -22.31 -25.35 -11.39
N LYS A 44 -22.33 -24.39 -10.46
CA LYS A 44 -23.16 -23.17 -10.49
C LYS A 44 -23.25 -22.55 -9.08
N ALA A 45 -22.10 -22.19 -8.51
CA ALA A 45 -22.06 -21.01 -7.66
C ALA A 45 -21.62 -19.88 -8.58
N GLU A 46 -22.29 -18.71 -8.52
CA GLU A 46 -21.91 -17.57 -9.37
C GLU A 46 -20.40 -17.34 -9.31
N PRO A 47 -19.73 -16.96 -10.42
CA PRO A 47 -18.30 -16.64 -10.43
C PRO A 47 -17.90 -15.70 -9.28
N GLN A 48 -18.82 -14.81 -8.91
CA GLN A 48 -18.70 -13.89 -7.76
C GLN A 48 -18.61 -14.58 -6.39
N MET A 49 -19.32 -15.69 -6.17
CA MET A 49 -19.29 -16.43 -4.90
C MET A 49 -17.99 -17.21 -4.71
N VAL A 50 -17.50 -17.87 -5.77
CA VAL A 50 -16.23 -18.61 -5.69
C VAL A 50 -15.07 -17.63 -5.47
N GLU A 51 -15.10 -16.49 -6.16
CA GLU A 51 -14.14 -15.40 -5.97
C GLU A 51 -14.15 -14.87 -4.52
N ALA A 52 -15.34 -14.59 -3.98
CA ALA A 52 -15.50 -14.13 -2.60
C ALA A 52 -15.01 -15.16 -1.57
N VAL A 53 -15.26 -16.46 -1.79
CA VAL A 53 -14.81 -17.55 -0.91
C VAL A 53 -13.28 -17.68 -0.95
N VAL A 54 -12.67 -17.60 -2.12
CA VAL A 54 -11.20 -17.65 -2.27
C VAL A 54 -10.56 -16.43 -1.62
N LEU A 55 -11.10 -15.23 -1.83
CA LEU A 55 -10.69 -14.01 -1.17
C LEU A 55 -10.75 -14.13 0.35
N ALA A 56 -11.90 -14.55 0.89
CA ALA A 56 -12.09 -14.70 2.32
C ALA A 56 -11.11 -15.72 2.92
N SER A 57 -10.82 -16.80 2.18
CA SER A 57 -9.84 -17.82 2.59
C SER A 57 -8.43 -17.25 2.62
N LEU A 58 -8.03 -16.52 1.58
CA LEU A 58 -6.73 -15.84 1.51
C LEU A 58 -6.60 -14.78 2.61
N GLU A 59 -7.60 -13.93 2.81
CA GLU A 59 -7.61 -12.93 3.87
C GLU A 59 -7.44 -13.56 5.25
N LYS A 60 -8.14 -14.68 5.51
CA LYS A 60 -8.04 -15.40 6.78
C LYS A 60 -6.64 -16.01 6.96
N PHE A 61 -6.09 -16.61 5.91
CA PHE A 61 -4.74 -17.15 5.91
C PHE A 61 -3.70 -16.06 6.18
N PHE A 62 -3.75 -14.95 5.44
CA PHE A 62 -2.86 -13.82 5.63
C PHE A 62 -3.02 -13.22 7.03
N LYS A 63 -4.24 -13.02 7.53
CA LYS A 63 -4.44 -12.60 8.92
C LYS A 63 -3.76 -13.56 9.90
N SER A 64 -3.90 -14.87 9.73
CA SER A 64 -3.30 -15.85 10.64
C SER A 64 -1.76 -15.85 10.58
N VAL A 65 -1.18 -15.92 9.38
CA VAL A 65 0.28 -16.00 9.18
C VAL A 65 0.97 -14.70 9.56
N LEU A 66 0.38 -13.56 9.20
CA LEU A 66 0.96 -12.23 9.44
C LEU A 66 0.78 -11.75 10.89
N ASN A 67 -0.20 -12.29 11.62
CA ASN A 67 -0.37 -12.06 13.05
C ASN A 67 0.47 -13.04 13.92
N MET A 68 1.28 -13.92 13.33
CA MET A 68 2.23 -14.71 14.11
C MET A 68 3.27 -13.77 14.75
N PRO A 69 3.47 -13.81 16.09
CA PRO A 69 4.36 -12.87 16.78
C PRO A 69 5.79 -12.86 16.24
N GLU A 70 6.27 -14.01 15.76
CA GLU A 70 7.60 -14.13 15.17
C GLU A 70 7.72 -13.42 13.82
N VAL A 71 6.72 -13.60 12.94
CA VAL A 71 6.66 -12.95 11.62
C VAL A 71 6.51 -11.45 11.80
N GLU A 72 5.60 -11.03 12.68
CA GLU A 72 5.36 -9.63 13.02
C GLU A 72 6.63 -8.97 13.58
N ARG A 73 7.36 -9.66 14.47
CA ARG A 73 8.64 -9.18 15.04
C ARG A 73 9.71 -9.05 13.98
N LYS A 74 9.93 -10.09 13.15
CA LYS A 74 10.94 -10.08 12.08
C LYS A 74 10.65 -8.96 11.08
N PHE A 75 9.38 -8.83 10.68
CA PHE A 75 8.96 -7.78 9.76
C PHE A 75 9.19 -6.39 10.35
N ARG A 76 8.76 -6.12 11.59
CA ARG A 76 9.06 -4.86 12.27
C ARG A 76 10.54 -4.57 12.32
N ALA A 77 11.37 -5.53 12.72
CA ALA A 77 12.81 -5.34 12.80
C ALA A 77 13.41 -4.93 11.45
N VAL A 78 12.94 -5.51 10.34
CA VAL A 78 13.38 -5.13 8.98
C VAL A 78 12.89 -3.73 8.61
N VAL A 79 11.63 -3.41 8.89
CA VAL A 79 11.07 -2.08 8.60
C VAL A 79 11.76 -1.00 9.43
N ASP A 80 11.94 -1.24 10.73
CA ASP A 80 12.61 -0.32 11.65
C ASP A 80 14.07 -0.14 11.23
N ALA A 81 14.79 -1.22 10.89
CA ALA A 81 16.16 -1.11 10.38
C ALA A 81 16.22 -0.31 9.06
N ALA A 82 15.26 -0.52 8.15
CA ALA A 82 15.17 0.27 6.92
C ALA A 82 14.85 1.74 7.21
N LEU A 83 14.02 2.02 8.22
CA LEU A 83 13.63 3.37 8.62
C LEU A 83 14.78 4.12 9.31
N GLU A 84 15.54 3.44 10.16
CA GLU A 84 16.69 4.00 10.86
C GLU A 84 17.91 4.16 9.93
N ALA A 85 18.02 3.32 8.89
CA ALA A 85 19.04 3.46 7.86
C ALA A 85 18.66 4.46 6.75
N HIS A 86 17.51 5.15 6.84
CA HIS A 86 17.13 6.09 5.79
C HIS A 86 18.18 7.21 5.70
N PRO A 87 18.79 7.43 4.51
CA PRO A 87 19.63 8.59 4.31
C PRO A 87 18.80 9.86 4.59
N HIS A 88 19.44 10.93 5.08
CA HIS A 88 18.82 12.24 5.32
C HIS A 88 18.43 12.95 4.00
N CYS A 89 17.70 12.25 3.12
CA CYS A 89 17.20 12.78 1.87
C CYS A 89 15.81 13.40 2.08
N PRO A 90 15.43 14.40 1.27
CA PRO A 90 14.05 14.88 1.24
C PRO A 90 13.06 13.76 0.92
N GLN A 91 11.86 13.82 1.48
CA GLN A 91 10.81 12.82 1.29
C GLN A 91 9.50 13.48 0.84
N LEU A 92 8.77 12.80 -0.05
CA LEU A 92 7.43 13.20 -0.49
C LEU A 92 6.42 12.12 -0.13
N TYR A 93 5.37 12.50 0.61
CA TYR A 93 4.27 11.62 0.96
C TYR A 93 3.03 11.96 0.14
N LEU A 94 2.61 11.02 -0.71
CA LEU A 94 1.39 11.11 -1.53
C LEU A 94 0.38 10.12 -0.95
N TYR A 95 -0.71 10.63 -0.37
CA TYR A 95 -1.67 9.79 0.36
C TYR A 95 -3.11 10.29 0.22
N SER A 96 -4.08 9.56 0.77
CA SER A 96 -5.49 9.96 0.69
C SER A 96 -6.28 9.56 1.92
N THR A 97 -7.15 10.44 2.41
CA THR A 97 -8.12 10.12 3.48
C THR A 97 -9.11 9.02 3.08
N ALA A 98 -9.38 8.84 1.78
CA ALA A 98 -10.22 7.74 1.29
C ALA A 98 -9.49 6.40 1.16
N ASP A 99 -8.19 6.33 1.46
CA ASP A 99 -7.44 5.08 1.47
C ASP A 99 -7.89 4.21 2.66
N LYS A 100 -8.62 3.13 2.35
CA LYS A 100 -9.13 2.17 3.34
C LYS A 100 -8.09 1.13 3.77
N VAL A 101 -6.97 1.06 3.07
CA VAL A 101 -5.92 0.06 3.29
C VAL A 101 -4.83 0.65 4.20
N VAL A 102 -4.46 1.91 3.96
CA VAL A 102 -3.51 2.66 4.78
C VAL A 102 -4.21 3.87 5.41
N PRO A 103 -4.55 3.84 6.71
CA PRO A 103 -5.14 4.97 7.42
C PRO A 103 -4.25 6.20 7.31
N TYR A 104 -4.84 7.32 6.90
CA TYR A 104 -4.13 8.57 6.66
C TYR A 104 -3.46 9.09 7.93
N GLU A 105 -4.03 8.84 9.11
CA GLU A 105 -3.49 9.25 10.40
C GLU A 105 -2.14 8.58 10.69
N SER A 106 -1.93 7.35 10.17
CA SER A 106 -0.63 6.67 10.29
C SER A 106 0.42 7.34 9.40
N VAL A 107 0.02 7.85 8.23
CA VAL A 107 0.90 8.57 7.31
C VAL A 107 1.27 9.93 7.90
N GLU A 108 0.29 10.67 8.42
CA GLU A 108 0.51 11.97 9.08
C GLU A 108 1.42 11.84 10.30
N CYS A 109 1.22 10.80 11.12
CA CYS A 109 2.12 10.53 12.25
C CYS A 109 3.57 10.28 11.78
N CYS A 110 3.76 9.55 10.68
CA CYS A 110 5.08 9.31 10.11
C CYS A 110 5.72 10.62 9.58
N ILE A 111 4.93 11.46 8.88
CA ILE A 111 5.37 12.77 8.40
C ILE A 111 5.89 13.62 9.56
N GLU A 112 5.17 13.65 10.68
CA GLU A 112 5.62 14.36 11.88
C GLU A 112 6.91 13.80 12.47
N GLU A 113 7.02 12.47 12.58
CA GLU A 113 8.21 11.80 13.10
C GLU A 113 9.45 12.12 12.24
N MET A 114 9.31 12.07 10.92
CA MET A 114 10.40 12.39 9.98
C MET A 114 10.79 13.86 10.04
N SER A 115 9.81 14.76 10.10
CA SER A 115 10.06 16.19 10.27
C SER A 115 10.81 16.48 11.59
N LYS A 116 10.43 15.81 12.70
CA LYS A 116 11.13 15.90 14.00
C LYS A 116 12.57 15.37 13.94
N LYS A 117 12.86 14.40 13.07
CA LYS A 117 14.21 13.88 12.79
C LYS A 117 15.03 14.83 11.89
N GLY A 118 14.51 16.00 11.52
CA GLY A 118 15.19 16.99 10.68
C GLY A 118 15.20 16.66 9.19
N ILE A 119 14.38 15.69 8.77
CA ILE A 119 14.22 15.34 7.36
C ILE A 119 13.30 16.37 6.69
N LYS A 120 13.68 16.84 5.50
CA LYS A 120 12.81 17.70 4.71
C LYS A 120 11.64 16.87 4.16
N VAL A 121 10.43 17.11 4.67
CA VAL A 121 9.24 16.37 4.27
C VAL A 121 8.26 17.29 3.54
N SER A 122 7.81 16.84 2.37
CA SER A 122 6.66 17.39 1.64
C SER A 122 5.54 16.36 1.63
N SER A 123 4.29 16.80 1.61
CA SER A 123 3.15 15.88 1.61
C SER A 123 1.94 16.44 0.89
N PHE A 124 1.16 15.58 0.24
CA PHE A 124 -0.09 15.93 -0.42
C PHE A 124 -1.16 14.87 -0.16
N ASN A 125 -2.33 15.32 0.30
CA ASN A 125 -3.51 14.48 0.54
C ASN A 125 -4.52 14.64 -0.59
N PHE A 126 -4.76 13.58 -1.37
CA PHE A 126 -5.73 13.56 -2.47
C PHE A 126 -7.20 13.53 -2.01
N GLY A 127 -7.46 13.26 -0.73
CA GLY A 127 -8.79 13.26 -0.11
C GLY A 127 -9.70 12.09 -0.50
N THR A 128 -9.89 11.84 -1.80
CA THR A 128 -10.93 10.92 -2.32
C THR A 128 -10.41 9.76 -3.17
N SER A 129 -9.12 9.73 -3.52
CA SER A 129 -8.57 8.61 -4.30
C SER A 129 -8.43 7.33 -3.47
N PRO A 130 -8.75 6.16 -4.02
CA PRO A 130 -8.52 4.89 -3.35
C PRO A 130 -7.02 4.52 -3.30
N HIS A 131 -6.71 3.49 -2.52
CA HIS A 131 -5.37 2.93 -2.38
C HIS A 131 -4.75 2.65 -3.75
N VAL A 132 -3.48 3.05 -3.93
CA VAL A 132 -2.68 2.87 -5.17
C VAL A 132 -3.25 3.48 -6.46
N ASP A 133 -4.25 4.38 -6.36
CA ASP A 133 -4.97 4.90 -7.54
C ASP A 133 -4.84 6.43 -7.72
N HIS A 134 -3.99 7.09 -6.93
CA HIS A 134 -3.85 8.55 -6.92
C HIS A 134 -3.57 9.14 -8.32
N TYR A 135 -2.65 8.53 -9.09
CA TYR A 135 -2.33 8.99 -10.43
C TYR A 135 -3.48 8.80 -11.43
N ARG A 136 -4.24 7.71 -11.32
CA ARG A 136 -5.38 7.46 -12.23
C ARG A 136 -6.50 8.45 -12.01
N ASN A 137 -6.79 8.78 -10.76
CA ASN A 137 -7.87 9.70 -10.41
C ASN A 137 -7.45 11.17 -10.58
N PHE A 138 -6.18 11.50 -10.33
CA PHE A 138 -5.67 12.86 -10.27
C PHE A 138 -4.34 13.03 -11.00
N PRO A 139 -4.24 12.72 -12.32
CA PRO A 139 -2.96 12.64 -13.03
C PRO A 139 -2.20 13.97 -13.05
N ASN A 140 -2.93 15.08 -13.22
CA ASN A 140 -2.33 16.42 -13.27
C ASN A 140 -1.78 16.85 -11.91
N LEU A 141 -2.57 16.67 -10.85
CA LEU A 141 -2.15 16.99 -9.47
C LEU A 141 -0.97 16.11 -9.06
N TYR A 142 -1.08 14.80 -9.25
CA TYR A 142 -0.01 13.85 -8.93
C TYR A 142 1.32 14.22 -9.60
N SER A 143 1.27 14.51 -10.90
CA SER A 143 2.46 14.91 -11.67
C SER A 143 3.01 16.26 -11.21
N SER A 144 2.14 17.22 -10.88
CA SER A 144 2.53 18.55 -10.38
C SER A 144 3.28 18.46 -9.04
N GLU A 145 2.78 17.66 -8.09
CA GLU A 145 3.42 17.45 -6.80
C GLU A 145 4.81 16.81 -6.96
N LEU A 146 4.92 15.79 -7.83
CA LEU A 146 6.21 15.17 -8.15
C LEU A 146 7.19 16.17 -8.77
N HIS A 147 6.75 16.95 -9.76
CA HIS A 147 7.61 17.93 -10.41
C HIS A 147 8.08 19.01 -9.44
N THR A 148 7.21 19.47 -8.55
CA THR A 148 7.56 20.45 -7.51
C THR A 148 8.61 19.87 -6.58
N PHE A 149 8.38 18.67 -6.07
CA PHE A 149 9.32 17.99 -5.20
C PHE A 149 10.69 17.76 -5.86
N PHE A 150 10.73 17.34 -7.13
CA PHE A 150 12.00 17.15 -7.83
C PHE A 150 12.76 18.45 -8.06
N LYS A 151 12.07 19.55 -8.39
CA LYS A 151 12.71 20.88 -8.50
C LYS A 151 13.34 21.32 -7.17
N GLU A 152 12.70 20.99 -6.07
CA GLU A 152 13.22 21.29 -4.74
C GLU A 152 14.42 20.41 -4.34
N CYS A 153 14.43 19.14 -4.76
CA CYS A 153 15.53 18.22 -4.49
C CYS A 153 16.75 18.51 -5.37
N PHE A 154 16.51 18.92 -6.62
CA PHE A 154 17.52 19.20 -7.63
C PHE A 154 17.35 20.65 -8.12
N PRO A 155 17.64 21.65 -7.27
CA PRO A 155 17.61 23.03 -7.72
C PRO A 155 18.61 23.14 -8.87
N LEU A 156 18.14 23.62 -10.03
CA LEU A 156 19.00 23.92 -11.16
C LEU A 156 20.09 24.87 -10.64
N SER A 157 21.31 24.36 -10.49
CA SER A 157 22.47 25.19 -10.24
C SER A 157 22.52 26.16 -11.41
N LYS A 158 22.34 27.47 -11.15
CA LYS A 158 22.61 28.49 -12.14
C LYS A 158 24.04 28.26 -12.58
N GLN A 159 24.24 27.76 -13.81
CA GLN A 159 25.57 27.73 -14.41
C GLN A 159 26.04 29.18 -14.44
N LYS A 160 27.15 29.41 -13.76
CA LYS A 160 27.78 30.72 -13.60
C LYS A 160 28.80 30.91 -14.70
#